data_AF-A0A2P2KJK3-F1
#
_entry.id   AF-A0A2P2KJK3-F1
#
_cell.length_a   1.000
_cell.length_b   1.000
_cell.length_c   1.000
_cell.angle_alpha   90.00
_cell.angle_beta   90.00
_cell.angle_gamma   90.00
#
_symmetry.space_group_name_H-M   'P 1'
#
loop_
_entity.id
_entity.type
_entity.pdbx_description
1 polymer ?
#
loop_
_entity_poly.entity_id
_entity_poly.type
_entity_poly.pdbx_seq_one_letter_code
_entity_poly.pdbx_strand_id
1 'polypeptide(L)'
;MLNSTLSTLSSTIFRLNTLQRPSFPCALLFPLKTLTLRSQQFGPTRSPPPSPRSSFNSLITRSLTSDISGALKPQIEVTGRKDDLVVLGIETSCDDTAAAVVRGNGEILSQVVSSQADLLARYGGVAPKMAEEAHLQVIDQVVQEALDKANLTASNLSVVAVTIGPGLSLCLRVGVKKARKLAGSFGLPIVGVHHMEAHALVARLVERELQFPFMALLISGGHNLLILARDLGQYIQLGTTIDDAIGEAYDKTAKWLGLDMRRSGGPAIEELAQEGDAESVKFSVSYLLIV
;
A
#
# COMPACT_ATOMS: atom_id res chain seq x y z
N MET A 1 10.01 39.20 10.72
CA MET A 1 10.57 39.42 9.37
C MET A 1 11.42 38.20 9.04
N LEU A 2 10.79 37.14 8.52
CA LEU A 2 10.80 36.76 7.10
C LEU A 2 12.22 36.51 6.57
N ASN A 3 12.62 35.24 6.50
CA ASN A 3 13.24 34.68 5.31
C ASN A 3 13.05 33.15 5.30
N SER A 4 12.09 32.75 4.47
CA SER A 4 11.70 31.40 4.09
C SER A 4 12.61 30.90 2.97
N THR A 5 13.37 29.84 3.20
CA THR A 5 13.97 29.03 2.13
C THR A 5 13.22 27.70 2.02
N LEU A 6 12.16 27.74 1.22
CA LEU A 6 11.52 26.56 0.65
C LEU A 6 12.56 25.83 -0.23
N SER A 7 13.03 24.67 0.24
CA SER A 7 13.71 23.71 -0.62
C SER A 7 12.74 22.57 -0.92
N THR A 8 12.33 22.51 -2.17
CA THR A 8 11.50 21.48 -2.78
C THR A 8 12.24 20.14 -2.76
N LEU A 9 11.82 19.22 -1.89
CA LEU A 9 12.22 17.82 -1.95
C LEU A 9 11.38 17.10 -3.02
N SER A 10 12.09 16.57 -4.01
CA SER A 10 11.55 15.78 -5.12
C SER A 10 10.82 14.53 -4.60
N SER A 11 9.52 14.45 -4.90
CA SER A 11 8.72 13.26 -4.73
C SER A 11 9.11 12.22 -5.78
N THR A 12 9.84 11.18 -5.40
CA THR A 12 10.02 9.99 -6.25
C THR A 12 8.66 9.29 -6.35
N ILE A 13 7.95 9.55 -7.44
CA ILE A 13 6.69 8.89 -7.79
C ILE A 13 7.03 7.42 -8.09
N PHE A 14 6.69 6.50 -7.18
CA PHE A 14 6.60 5.08 -7.51
C PHE A 14 5.41 4.88 -8.45
N ARG A 15 5.68 4.68 -9.73
CA ARG A 15 4.67 4.23 -10.70
C ARG A 15 4.56 2.71 -10.62
N LEU A 16 3.45 2.20 -10.11
CA LEU A 16 2.90 0.95 -10.64
C LEU A 16 2.62 1.19 -12.12
N ASN A 17 3.43 0.59 -13.00
CA ASN A 17 3.14 0.60 -14.43
C ASN A 17 1.87 -0.22 -14.66
N THR A 18 0.73 0.46 -14.75
CA THR A 18 -0.46 -0.09 -15.40
C THR A 18 -0.17 -0.11 -16.90
N LEU A 19 0.12 -1.29 -17.44
CA LEU A 19 0.21 -1.46 -18.88
C LEU A 19 -1.15 -1.11 -19.50
N GLN A 20 -1.13 -0.25 -20.52
CA GLN A 20 -2.32 0.07 -21.31
C GLN A 20 -2.88 -1.22 -21.92
N ARG A 21 -4.20 -1.40 -21.75
CA ARG A 21 -4.99 -2.48 -22.34
C ARG A 21 -4.70 -2.62 -23.84
N PRO A 22 -4.41 -3.81 -24.37
CA PRO A 22 -4.51 -4.03 -25.81
C PRO A 22 -5.98 -4.04 -26.21
N SER A 23 -6.35 -3.12 -27.10
CA SER A 23 -7.64 -3.12 -27.80
C SER A 23 -7.72 -4.31 -28.76
N PHE A 24 -8.47 -5.34 -28.38
CA PHE A 24 -8.79 -6.45 -29.29
C PHE A 24 -9.98 -6.07 -30.19
N PRO A 25 -9.88 -6.20 -31.52
CA PRO A 25 -11.04 -6.12 -32.41
C PRO A 25 -11.78 -7.45 -32.39
N CYS A 26 -12.92 -7.52 -31.69
CA CYS A 26 -13.82 -8.67 -31.77
C CYS A 26 -14.79 -8.46 -32.94
N ALA A 27 -14.47 -9.05 -34.08
CA ALA A 27 -15.42 -9.29 -35.16
C ALA A 27 -16.07 -10.65 -34.94
N LEU A 28 -17.32 -10.65 -34.45
CA LEU A 28 -18.22 -11.81 -34.53
C LEU A 28 -19.56 -11.35 -35.10
N LEU A 29 -19.80 -11.80 -36.34
CA LEU A 29 -21.05 -11.67 -37.06
C LEU A 29 -22.15 -12.49 -36.37
N PHE A 30 -23.30 -11.87 -36.08
CA PHE A 30 -24.61 -12.51 -36.16
C PHE A 30 -25.66 -11.48 -36.63
N PRO A 31 -26.66 -11.88 -37.44
CA PRO A 31 -27.53 -10.93 -38.13
C PRO A 31 -28.69 -10.51 -37.25
N LEU A 32 -28.81 -9.20 -36.98
CA LEU A 32 -29.99 -8.63 -36.35
C LEU A 32 -30.82 -7.88 -37.41
N LYS A 33 -32.10 -8.25 -37.46
CA LYS A 33 -33.12 -7.77 -38.38
C LYS A 33 -33.27 -6.25 -38.29
N THR A 34 -33.32 -5.64 -39.47
CA THR A 34 -33.69 -4.25 -39.75
C THR A 34 -35.00 -3.82 -39.10
N LEU A 35 -34.94 -2.77 -38.29
CA LEU A 35 -36.07 -1.88 -38.01
C LEU A 35 -35.65 -0.45 -38.38
N THR A 36 -36.14 -0.02 -39.53
CA THR A 36 -36.07 1.35 -40.04
C THR A 36 -36.92 2.29 -39.17
N LEU A 37 -36.29 3.31 -38.58
CA LEU A 37 -36.98 4.51 -38.13
C LEU A 37 -36.28 5.76 -38.68
N ARG A 38 -37.14 6.69 -39.04
CA ARG A 38 -37.02 7.71 -40.08
C ARG A 38 -36.29 8.94 -39.53
N SER A 39 -35.24 9.37 -40.22
CA SER A 39 -34.56 10.64 -39.99
C SER A 39 -35.45 11.83 -40.33
N GLN A 40 -35.52 12.84 -39.46
CA GLN A 40 -35.86 14.21 -39.84
C GLN A 40 -34.61 15.09 -39.73
N GLN A 41 -34.32 15.77 -40.83
CA GLN A 41 -33.22 16.71 -41.03
C GLN A 41 -33.58 18.08 -40.44
N PHE A 42 -32.60 18.77 -39.84
CA PHE A 42 -32.48 20.23 -39.89
C PHE A 42 -31.00 20.62 -39.70
N GLY A 43 -30.48 21.49 -40.56
CA GLY A 43 -29.25 22.30 -40.33
C GLY A 43 -29.58 23.79 -40.58
N PRO A 44 -28.61 24.73 -40.66
CA PRO A 44 -27.19 24.68 -40.29
C PRO A 44 -26.68 25.92 -39.48
N THR A 45 -25.35 25.97 -39.25
CA THR A 45 -24.43 27.13 -39.00
C THR A 45 -23.90 27.39 -37.57
N ARG A 46 -22.59 27.16 -37.35
CA ARG A 46 -21.51 28.16 -37.15
C ARG A 46 -20.16 27.51 -36.76
N SER A 47 -19.08 28.16 -37.18
CA SER A 47 -17.65 27.76 -37.26
C SER A 47 -16.83 27.85 -35.95
N PRO A 48 -15.64 27.19 -35.86
CA PRO A 48 -14.74 27.28 -34.69
C PRO A 48 -13.53 28.23 -34.91
N PRO A 49 -12.85 28.72 -33.85
CA PRO A 49 -11.60 29.46 -33.97
C PRO A 49 -10.33 28.57 -33.80
N PRO A 50 -9.13 29.07 -34.20
CA PRO A 50 -8.01 28.22 -34.65
C PRO A 50 -6.85 28.06 -33.66
N SER A 51 -6.04 27.03 -33.92
CA SER A 51 -4.71 26.75 -33.33
C SER A 51 -3.59 27.59 -33.97
N PRO A 52 -2.50 27.92 -33.26
CA PRO A 52 -1.26 28.32 -33.90
C PRO A 52 -0.25 27.15 -33.98
N ARG A 53 0.14 26.82 -35.22
CA ARG A 53 1.44 26.21 -35.52
C ARG A 53 2.43 27.33 -35.79
N SER A 54 3.65 27.21 -35.27
CA SER A 54 4.81 27.82 -35.91
C SER A 54 5.93 26.78 -35.98
N SER A 55 6.27 26.42 -37.20
CA SER A 55 7.50 25.72 -37.58
C SER A 55 8.60 26.76 -37.67
N PHE A 56 9.80 26.52 -37.15
CA PHE A 56 11.03 27.05 -37.76
C PHE A 56 12.27 26.26 -37.34
N ASN A 57 12.89 25.68 -38.36
CA ASN A 57 14.30 25.31 -38.57
C ASN A 57 15.03 24.29 -37.69
N SER A 58 15.27 23.15 -38.35
CA SER A 58 16.51 22.38 -38.28
C SER A 58 17.74 23.22 -38.64
N LEU A 59 18.81 23.12 -37.85
CA LEU A 59 20.19 23.27 -38.33
C LEU A 59 21.12 22.35 -37.52
N ILE A 60 22.08 21.81 -38.23
CA ILE A 60 22.91 20.62 -37.95
C ILE A 60 24.19 20.98 -37.17
N THR A 61 24.55 20.09 -36.23
CA THR A 61 25.86 19.82 -35.58
C THR A 61 26.75 20.95 -35.06
N ARG A 62 27.10 20.83 -33.76
CA ARG A 62 28.51 20.58 -33.36
C ARG A 62 28.55 19.75 -32.07
N SER A 63 29.19 18.60 -32.17
CA SER A 63 29.67 17.81 -31.03
C SER A 63 30.68 18.63 -30.23
N LEU A 64 30.47 18.72 -28.91
CA LEU A 64 31.53 18.84 -27.92
C LEU A 64 31.07 18.09 -26.67
N THR A 65 31.78 17.00 -26.45
CA THR A 65 31.84 16.17 -25.25
C THR A 65 32.11 17.01 -23.99
N SER A 66 31.23 16.91 -22.99
CA SER A 66 31.66 16.88 -21.59
C SER A 66 30.54 16.34 -20.71
N ASP A 67 30.91 15.34 -19.93
CA ASP A 67 30.09 14.60 -18.98
C ASP A 67 29.40 15.52 -17.96
N ILE A 68 28.09 15.37 -17.83
CA ILE A 68 27.36 15.70 -16.60
C ILE A 68 26.55 14.47 -16.19
N SER A 69 27.27 13.38 -15.91
CA SER A 69 26.82 12.35 -14.98
C SER A 69 27.18 12.85 -13.58
N GLY A 70 26.22 13.42 -12.87
CA GLY A 70 26.49 14.03 -11.57
C GLY A 70 25.29 14.59 -10.85
N ALA A 71 24.12 13.97 -10.99
CA ALA A 71 23.02 14.23 -10.05
C ALA A 71 23.29 13.44 -8.77
N LEU A 72 23.99 14.07 -7.83
CA LEU A 72 24.23 13.57 -6.48
C LEU A 72 22.89 13.29 -5.79
N LYS A 73 22.51 12.01 -5.71
CA LYS A 73 21.54 11.55 -4.70
C LYS A 73 22.17 11.81 -3.34
N PRO A 74 21.47 12.42 -2.37
CA PRO A 74 21.97 12.45 -1.01
C PRO A 74 21.98 11.00 -0.50
N GLN A 75 23.15 10.38 -0.51
CA GLN A 75 23.36 9.10 0.15
C GLN A 75 23.53 9.40 1.63
N ILE A 76 22.51 9.10 2.43
CA ILE A 76 22.70 9.00 3.87
C ILE A 76 23.45 7.69 4.06
N GLU A 77 24.78 7.78 4.22
CA GLU A 77 25.62 6.62 4.51
C GLU A 77 25.32 6.14 5.92
N VAL A 78 24.59 5.03 6.03
CA VAL A 78 24.44 4.31 7.29
C VAL A 78 25.72 3.51 7.52
N THR A 79 26.61 4.05 8.35
CA THR A 79 27.93 3.46 8.63
C THR A 79 27.83 2.37 9.71
N GLY A 80 27.50 1.14 9.30
CA GLY A 80 27.47 -0.02 10.17
C GLY A 80 27.48 -1.32 9.37
N ARG A 81 27.91 -2.44 9.98
CA ARG A 81 27.64 -3.76 9.37
C ARG A 81 26.13 -3.95 9.37
N LYS A 82 25.59 -4.61 8.34
CA LYS A 82 24.14 -4.84 8.19
C LYS A 82 23.50 -5.37 9.48
N ASP A 83 24.20 -6.24 10.20
CA ASP A 83 23.69 -6.88 11.42
C ASP A 83 23.63 -5.95 12.64
N ASP A 84 24.37 -4.84 12.62
CA ASP A 84 24.42 -3.85 13.70
C ASP A 84 23.32 -2.79 13.59
N LEU A 85 22.62 -2.74 12.45
CA LEU A 85 21.55 -1.78 12.22
C LEU A 85 20.34 -2.10 13.11
N VAL A 86 19.86 -1.11 13.84
CA VAL A 86 18.63 -1.20 14.62
C VAL A 86 17.57 -0.30 14.03
N VAL A 87 16.48 -0.90 13.57
CA VAL A 87 15.37 -0.25 12.88
C VAL A 87 14.16 -0.19 13.80
N LEU A 88 13.58 0.99 13.98
CA LEU A 88 12.23 1.13 14.53
C LEU A 88 11.23 1.20 13.37
N GLY A 89 10.31 0.23 13.27
CA GLY A 89 9.16 0.27 12.37
C GLY A 89 7.92 0.84 13.05
N ILE A 90 7.15 1.68 12.34
CA ILE A 90 5.88 2.25 12.79
C ILE A 90 4.78 2.00 11.74
N GLU A 91 3.66 1.42 12.15
CA GLU A 91 2.52 1.04 11.29
C GLU A 91 1.23 1.65 11.85
N THR A 92 0.49 2.37 10.99
CA THR A 92 -0.75 3.14 11.29
C THR A 92 -1.65 3.26 10.06
N SER A 93 -1.63 2.28 9.16
CA SER A 93 -2.35 2.35 7.88
C SER A 93 -3.86 2.25 8.01
N CYS A 94 -4.38 1.53 9.01
CA CYS A 94 -5.81 1.28 9.16
C CYS A 94 -6.28 1.47 10.61
N ASP A 95 -6.44 0.38 11.36
CA ASP A 95 -7.07 0.30 12.68
C ASP A 95 -6.14 -0.27 13.77
N ASP A 96 -4.94 -0.69 13.41
CA ASP A 96 -3.90 -1.09 14.36
C ASP A 96 -2.81 -0.03 14.46
N THR A 97 -2.49 0.37 15.70
CA THR A 97 -1.27 1.14 15.97
C THR A 97 -0.18 0.16 16.38
N ALA A 98 0.88 0.06 15.58
CA ALA A 98 1.95 -0.88 15.88
C ALA A 98 3.33 -0.25 15.77
N ALA A 99 4.25 -0.76 16.60
CA ALA A 99 5.66 -0.47 16.51
C ALA A 99 6.48 -1.74 16.77
N ALA A 100 7.61 -1.88 16.09
CA ALA A 100 8.53 -3.00 16.27
C ALA A 100 9.97 -2.53 16.15
N VAL A 101 10.86 -3.16 16.91
CA VAL A 101 12.30 -2.94 16.80
C VAL A 101 12.95 -4.18 16.21
N VAL A 102 13.68 -4.02 15.11
CA VAL A 102 14.23 -5.12 14.31
C VAL A 102 15.70 -4.83 13.98
N ARG A 103 16.56 -5.85 14.07
CA ARG A 103 17.95 -5.75 13.59
C ARG A 103 18.05 -5.96 12.09
N GLY A 104 19.10 -5.45 11.45
CA GLY A 104 19.29 -5.60 10.00
C GLY A 104 19.52 -7.03 9.52
N ASN A 105 19.77 -7.98 10.43
CA ASN A 105 19.79 -9.43 10.15
C ASN A 105 18.39 -10.10 10.20
N GLY A 106 17.32 -9.33 10.51
CA GLY A 106 15.95 -9.81 10.61
C GLY A 106 15.52 -10.29 12.00
N GLU A 107 16.36 -10.18 13.03
CA GLU A 107 15.97 -10.47 14.41
C GLU A 107 14.96 -9.43 14.93
N ILE A 108 13.81 -9.90 15.40
CA ILE A 108 12.78 -9.06 16.03
C ILE A 108 13.12 -8.92 17.51
N LEU A 109 13.55 -7.73 17.93
CA LEU A 109 13.86 -7.42 19.33
C LEU A 109 12.60 -7.14 20.14
N SER A 110 11.60 -6.52 19.52
CA SER A 110 10.30 -6.28 20.14
C SER A 110 9.22 -6.01 19.08
N GLN A 111 7.98 -6.25 19.47
CA GLN A 111 6.78 -5.84 18.74
C GLN A 111 5.66 -5.49 19.70
N VAL A 112 4.92 -4.44 19.41
CA VAL A 112 3.77 -3.96 20.18
C VAL A 112 2.66 -3.59 19.20
N VAL A 113 1.45 -4.07 19.47
CA VAL A 113 0.26 -3.79 18.68
C VAL A 113 -0.84 -3.34 19.63
N SER A 114 -1.44 -2.19 19.34
CA SER A 114 -2.66 -1.70 19.99
C SER A 114 -3.77 -1.67 18.95
N SER A 115 -4.65 -2.67 19.00
CA SER A 115 -5.76 -2.81 18.05
C SER A 115 -6.98 -1.98 18.44
N GLN A 116 -7.67 -1.43 17.43
CA GLN A 116 -8.90 -0.67 17.60
C GLN A 116 -10.16 -1.49 17.28
N ALA A 117 -10.05 -2.81 17.11
CA ALA A 117 -11.17 -3.69 16.73
C ALA A 117 -12.44 -3.46 17.59
N ASP A 118 -12.31 -3.43 18.92
CA ASP A 118 -13.43 -3.21 19.84
C ASP A 118 -14.06 -1.81 19.73
N LEU A 119 -13.25 -0.80 19.42
CA LEU A 119 -13.71 0.58 19.21
C LEU A 119 -14.56 0.64 17.95
N LEU A 120 -14.05 0.11 16.84
CA LEU A 120 -14.66 0.20 15.52
C LEU A 120 -15.85 -0.73 15.34
N ALA A 121 -15.90 -1.85 16.08
CA ALA A 121 -17.07 -2.72 16.14
C ALA A 121 -18.35 -1.95 16.53
N ARG A 122 -18.25 -0.97 17.43
CA ARG A 122 -19.38 -0.12 17.86
C ARG A 122 -19.92 0.79 16.75
N TYR A 123 -19.10 1.07 15.74
CA TYR A 123 -19.46 1.90 14.59
C TYR A 123 -19.85 1.08 13.36
N GLY A 124 -19.90 -0.26 13.47
CA GLY A 124 -20.27 -1.15 12.38
C GLY A 124 -19.21 -1.29 11.27
N GLY A 125 -18.01 -0.77 11.49
CA GLY A 125 -16.90 -0.76 10.54
C GLY A 125 -15.88 0.36 10.82
N VAL A 126 -14.93 0.53 9.91
CA VAL A 126 -13.85 1.51 10.08
C VAL A 126 -14.38 2.94 9.88
N ALA A 127 -14.34 3.74 10.94
CA ALA A 127 -14.65 5.16 10.92
C ALA A 127 -13.33 5.96 10.89
N PRO A 128 -12.90 6.51 9.72
CA PRO A 128 -11.53 7.01 9.56
C PRO A 128 -11.10 8.08 10.56
N LYS A 129 -12.04 8.94 10.99
CA LYS A 129 -11.75 9.98 11.97
C LYS A 129 -11.54 9.42 13.38
N MET A 130 -12.33 8.42 13.77
CA MET A 130 -12.18 7.75 15.07
C MET A 130 -10.90 6.92 15.11
N ALA A 131 -10.55 6.29 13.99
CA ALA A 131 -9.29 5.56 13.87
C ALA A 131 -8.07 6.49 13.99
N GLU A 132 -8.10 7.65 13.32
CA GLU A 132 -7.06 8.69 13.48
C GLU A 132 -6.90 9.12 14.95
N GLU A 133 -8.01 9.40 15.64
CA GLU A 133 -8.00 9.83 17.04
C GLU A 133 -7.45 8.75 17.96
N ALA A 134 -7.81 7.48 17.74
CA ALA A 134 -7.28 6.36 18.50
C ALA A 134 -5.77 6.19 18.28
N HIS A 135 -5.26 6.31 17.05
CA HIS A 135 -3.81 6.31 16.80
C HIS A 135 -3.10 7.44 17.57
N LEU A 136 -3.64 8.66 17.53
CA LEU A 136 -3.05 9.81 18.22
C LEU A 136 -2.92 9.60 19.74
N GLN A 137 -3.89 8.91 20.34
CA GLN A 137 -3.90 8.65 21.77
C GLN A 137 -2.83 7.67 22.22
N VAL A 138 -2.54 6.64 21.41
CA VAL A 138 -1.70 5.50 21.84
C VAL A 138 -0.31 5.46 21.19
N ILE A 139 -0.06 6.19 20.10
CA ILE A 139 1.17 6.06 19.32
C ILE A 139 2.45 6.35 20.13
N ASP A 140 2.40 7.32 21.05
CA ASP A 140 3.56 7.64 21.90
C ASP A 140 3.85 6.48 22.87
N GLN A 141 2.81 5.89 23.46
CA GLN A 141 2.93 4.72 24.35
C GLN A 141 3.43 3.50 23.58
N VAL A 142 2.84 3.18 22.43
CA VAL A 142 3.20 2.01 21.62
C VAL A 142 4.67 2.05 21.19
N VAL A 143 5.16 3.22 20.74
CA VAL A 143 6.56 3.39 20.37
C VAL A 143 7.48 3.26 21.59
N GLN A 144 7.11 3.87 22.72
CA GLN A 144 7.92 3.78 23.94
C GLN A 144 7.99 2.33 24.45
N GLU A 145 6.86 1.64 24.50
CA GLU A 145 6.78 0.23 24.94
C GLU A 145 7.59 -0.70 24.03
N ALA A 146 7.62 -0.45 22.72
CA ALA A 146 8.47 -1.21 21.80
C ALA A 146 9.96 -1.01 22.10
N LEU A 147 10.39 0.22 22.40
CA LEU A 147 11.78 0.50 22.80
C LEU A 147 12.12 -0.13 24.15
N ASP A 148 11.23 -0.01 25.13
CA ASP A 148 11.42 -0.57 26.47
C ASP A 148 11.53 -2.10 26.42
N LYS A 149 10.64 -2.78 25.67
CA LYS A 149 10.69 -4.24 25.48
C LYS A 149 11.96 -4.69 24.77
N ALA A 150 12.53 -3.86 23.90
CA ALA A 150 13.82 -4.13 23.26
C ALA A 150 15.02 -3.80 24.18
N ASN A 151 14.79 -3.23 25.36
CA ASN A 151 15.82 -2.66 26.25
C ASN A 151 16.71 -1.63 25.55
N LEU A 152 16.10 -0.78 24.72
CA LEU A 152 16.79 0.25 23.96
C LEU A 152 16.19 1.62 24.20
N THR A 153 16.98 2.64 23.90
CA THR A 153 16.52 4.02 23.84
C THR A 153 16.58 4.51 22.39
N ALA A 154 15.92 5.64 22.11
CA ALA A 154 15.89 6.21 20.77
C ALA A 154 17.29 6.57 20.20
N SER A 155 18.29 6.81 21.06
CA SER A 155 19.68 7.06 20.63
C SER A 155 20.40 5.80 20.15
N ASN A 156 19.87 4.60 20.43
CA ASN A 156 20.41 3.34 19.94
C ASN A 156 19.91 2.98 18.52
N LEU A 157 18.90 3.69 18.01
CA LEU A 157 18.32 3.44 16.70
C LEU A 157 19.26 3.93 15.60
N SER A 158 19.31 3.19 14.50
CA SER A 158 20.03 3.59 13.28
C SER A 158 19.10 4.28 12.27
N VAL A 159 17.81 3.93 12.26
CA VAL A 159 16.83 4.41 11.28
C VAL A 159 15.40 4.23 11.79
N VAL A 160 14.50 5.11 11.36
CA VAL A 160 13.05 4.98 11.60
C VAL A 160 12.34 4.64 10.29
N ALA A 161 11.71 3.48 10.22
CA ALA A 161 10.86 3.05 9.12
C ALA A 161 9.39 3.33 9.46
N VAL A 162 8.62 3.83 8.49
CA VAL A 162 7.21 4.15 8.70
C VAL A 162 6.38 3.86 7.45
N THR A 163 5.19 3.29 7.65
CA THR A 163 4.27 3.03 6.55
C THR A 163 3.75 4.32 5.94
N ILE A 164 3.85 4.44 4.61
CA ILE A 164 3.38 5.62 3.85
C ILE A 164 2.19 5.33 2.94
N GLY A 165 1.80 4.06 2.80
CA GLY A 165 0.62 3.63 2.08
C GLY A 165 0.77 2.23 1.46
N PRO A 166 -0.30 1.66 0.88
CA PRO A 166 -1.68 2.15 0.93
C PRO A 166 -2.27 2.14 2.35
N GLY A 167 -3.40 2.83 2.55
CA GLY A 167 -4.08 2.92 3.85
C GLY A 167 -4.93 4.18 3.97
N LEU A 168 -5.58 4.34 5.11
CA LEU A 168 -6.37 5.52 5.45
C LEU A 168 -5.45 6.73 5.63
N SER A 169 -5.65 7.74 4.77
CA SER A 169 -4.77 8.92 4.73
C SER A 169 -4.68 9.68 6.04
N LEU A 170 -5.76 9.71 6.83
CA LEU A 170 -5.77 10.33 8.16
C LEU A 170 -4.88 9.55 9.15
N CYS A 171 -5.00 8.21 9.16
CA CYS A 171 -4.24 7.33 10.03
C CYS A 171 -2.73 7.34 9.68
N LEU A 172 -2.39 7.20 8.39
CA LEU A 172 -1.00 7.22 7.90
C LEU A 172 -0.25 8.50 8.33
N ARG A 173 -0.94 9.64 8.34
CA ARG A 173 -0.35 10.93 8.76
C ARG A 173 0.09 10.92 10.22
N VAL A 174 -0.55 10.14 11.08
CA VAL A 174 -0.18 10.02 12.50
C VAL A 174 1.18 9.34 12.63
N GLY A 175 1.36 8.17 12.01
CA GLY A 175 2.64 7.46 11.97
C GLY A 175 3.76 8.30 11.38
N VAL A 176 3.53 8.91 10.20
CA VAL A 176 4.54 9.74 9.52
C VAL A 176 4.97 10.94 10.39
N LYS A 177 4.02 11.60 11.09
CA LYS A 177 4.36 12.70 12.01
C LYS A 177 5.22 12.22 13.18
N LYS A 178 4.87 11.07 13.80
CA LYS A 178 5.64 10.50 14.90
C LYS A 178 7.06 10.13 14.45
N ALA A 179 7.18 9.45 13.31
CA ALA A 179 8.47 9.08 12.73
C ALA A 179 9.35 10.31 12.47
N ARG A 180 8.79 11.36 11.86
CA ARG A 180 9.51 12.62 11.61
C ARG A 180 9.93 13.33 12.89
N LYS A 181 9.08 13.36 13.91
CA LYS A 181 9.43 13.96 15.21
C LYS A 181 10.60 13.21 15.84
N LEU A 182 10.50 11.88 15.94
CA LEU A 182 11.54 11.05 16.55
C LEU A 182 12.86 11.15 15.78
N ALA A 183 12.83 10.91 14.48
CA ALA A 183 14.02 10.97 13.66
C ALA A 183 14.66 12.37 13.65
N GLY A 184 13.85 13.43 13.61
CA GLY A 184 14.34 14.81 13.70
C GLY A 184 15.00 15.13 15.04
N SER A 185 14.49 14.61 16.15
CA SER A 185 15.07 14.82 17.49
C SER A 185 16.42 14.12 17.68
N PHE A 186 16.66 13.00 16.99
CA PHE A 186 17.88 12.19 17.14
C PHE A 186 18.79 12.21 15.90
N GLY A 187 18.46 13.01 14.88
CA GLY A 187 19.23 13.10 13.63
C GLY A 187 19.23 11.80 12.80
N LEU A 188 18.18 10.99 12.91
CA LEU A 188 18.08 9.68 12.26
C LEU A 188 17.53 9.81 10.82
N PRO A 189 17.93 8.91 9.90
CA PRO A 189 17.24 8.74 8.62
C PRO A 189 15.82 8.19 8.82
N ILE A 190 14.96 8.50 7.84
CA ILE A 190 13.59 7.97 7.76
C ILE A 190 13.44 7.19 6.46
N VAL A 191 12.83 6.00 6.55
CA VAL A 191 12.47 5.18 5.38
C VAL A 191 10.94 5.08 5.32
N GLY A 192 10.37 5.51 4.19
CA GLY A 192 8.96 5.26 3.90
C GLY A 192 8.77 3.83 3.38
N VAL A 193 7.84 3.09 3.97
CA VAL A 193 7.59 1.68 3.65
C VAL A 193 6.21 1.54 2.99
N HIS A 194 6.15 0.77 1.91
CA HIS A 194 4.88 0.41 1.28
C HIS A 194 4.25 -0.77 2.04
N HIS A 195 3.02 -0.62 2.50
CA HIS A 195 2.33 -1.58 3.38
C HIS A 195 2.27 -2.99 2.77
N MET A 196 1.87 -3.11 1.49
CA MET A 196 1.82 -4.42 0.83
C MET A 196 3.20 -5.01 0.51
N GLU A 197 4.23 -4.17 0.37
CA GLU A 197 5.60 -4.63 0.20
C GLU A 197 6.10 -5.25 1.51
N ALA A 198 5.82 -4.58 2.64
CA ALA A 198 6.11 -5.11 3.96
C ALA A 198 5.43 -6.47 4.18
N HIS A 199 4.14 -6.59 3.86
CA HIS A 199 3.42 -7.87 3.94
C HIS A 199 4.07 -8.97 3.10
N ALA A 200 4.47 -8.69 1.86
CA ALA A 200 5.15 -9.68 1.01
C ALA A 200 6.49 -10.12 1.58
N LEU A 201 7.25 -9.21 2.19
CA LEU A 201 8.58 -9.48 2.73
C LEU A 201 8.57 -10.20 4.08
N VAL A 202 7.42 -10.26 4.79
CA VAL A 202 7.29 -11.10 6.00
C VAL A 202 7.64 -12.56 5.70
N ALA A 203 7.29 -13.07 4.51
CA ALA A 203 7.66 -14.43 4.11
C ALA A 203 9.17 -14.68 4.19
N ARG A 204 9.99 -13.66 3.89
CA ARG A 204 11.45 -13.73 3.97
C ARG A 204 12.01 -13.55 5.39
N LEU A 205 11.24 -12.97 6.30
CA LEU A 205 11.58 -12.93 7.73
C LEU A 205 11.39 -14.30 8.38
N VAL A 206 10.33 -15.01 7.99
CA VAL A 206 10.02 -16.35 8.48
C VAL A 206 10.89 -17.41 7.81
N GLU A 207 10.96 -17.40 6.48
CA GLU A 207 11.78 -18.31 5.68
C GLU A 207 13.03 -17.59 5.17
N ARG A 208 14.12 -17.69 5.92
CA ARG A 208 15.37 -16.95 5.63
C ARG A 208 16.04 -17.40 4.33
N GLU A 209 15.79 -18.63 3.89
CA GLU A 209 16.34 -19.16 2.64
C GLU A 209 15.51 -18.71 1.42
N LEU A 210 14.32 -18.13 1.62
CA LEU A 210 13.48 -17.63 0.52
C LEU A 210 14.19 -16.50 -0.22
N GLN A 211 14.62 -16.80 -1.45
CA GLN A 211 15.21 -15.85 -2.38
C GLN A 211 14.19 -15.35 -3.40
N PHE A 212 14.49 -14.21 -4.00
CA PHE A 212 13.77 -13.79 -5.21
C PHE A 212 14.18 -14.66 -6.41
N PRO A 213 13.30 -14.80 -7.42
CA PRO A 213 11.91 -14.38 -7.42
C PRO A 213 11.01 -15.35 -6.63
N PHE A 214 9.94 -14.84 -6.01
CA PHE A 214 8.91 -15.67 -5.38
C PHE A 214 7.51 -15.12 -5.66
N MET A 215 6.50 -15.99 -5.55
CA MET A 215 5.11 -15.57 -5.62
C MET A 215 4.54 -15.40 -4.21
N ALA A 216 3.70 -14.39 -4.03
CA ALA A 216 2.96 -14.19 -2.79
C ALA A 216 1.48 -13.98 -3.07
N LEU A 217 0.64 -14.62 -2.25
CA LEU A 217 -0.79 -14.39 -2.20
C LEU A 217 -1.07 -13.56 -0.95
N LEU A 218 -1.34 -12.27 -1.14
CA LEU A 218 -1.60 -11.32 -0.08
C LEU A 218 -3.12 -11.20 0.10
N ILE A 219 -3.61 -11.79 1.18
CA ILE A 219 -5.02 -11.82 1.56
C ILE A 219 -5.19 -11.09 2.89
N SER A 220 -6.05 -10.07 2.90
CA SER A 220 -6.44 -9.31 4.10
C SER A 220 -7.92 -8.89 4.03
N GLY A 221 -8.37 -8.12 5.02
CA GLY A 221 -9.70 -7.50 5.03
C GLY A 221 -10.02 -6.72 3.75
N GLY A 222 -9.03 -6.01 3.19
CA GLY A 222 -9.21 -5.11 2.04
C GLY A 222 -8.37 -5.45 0.80
N HIS A 223 -7.64 -6.57 0.78
CA HIS A 223 -6.76 -6.92 -0.32
C HIS A 223 -6.83 -8.42 -0.65
N ASN A 224 -6.96 -8.72 -1.94
CA ASN A 224 -6.70 -10.04 -2.52
C ASN A 224 -5.73 -9.84 -3.69
N LEU A 225 -4.42 -10.03 -3.47
CA LEU A 225 -3.40 -9.78 -4.49
C LEU A 225 -2.56 -11.04 -4.70
N LEU A 226 -2.50 -11.51 -5.93
CA LEU A 226 -1.48 -12.47 -6.36
C LEU A 226 -0.35 -11.69 -7.02
N ILE A 227 0.85 -11.76 -6.44
CA ILE A 227 2.00 -11.01 -6.92
C ILE A 227 3.21 -11.91 -7.19
N LEU A 228 3.99 -11.54 -8.20
CA LEU A 228 5.35 -12.04 -8.42
C LEU A 228 6.34 -10.98 -7.92
N ALA A 229 7.02 -11.28 -6.83
CA ALA A 229 8.12 -10.48 -6.30
C ALA A 229 9.41 -10.87 -7.03
N ARG A 230 9.92 -9.99 -7.90
CA ARG A 230 11.15 -10.22 -8.68
C ARG A 230 12.40 -9.77 -7.95
N ASP A 231 12.28 -8.68 -7.21
CA ASP A 231 13.32 -8.11 -6.34
C ASP A 231 12.67 -7.08 -5.40
N LEU A 232 13.43 -6.49 -4.48
CA LEU A 232 12.99 -5.36 -3.67
C LEU A 232 12.54 -4.19 -4.58
N GLY A 233 11.37 -3.62 -4.28
CA GLY A 233 10.74 -2.60 -5.13
C GLY A 233 10.28 -3.10 -6.51
N GLN A 234 10.42 -4.38 -6.85
CA GLN A 234 10.04 -4.95 -8.16
C GLN A 234 8.97 -6.02 -8.00
N TYR A 235 7.71 -5.58 -7.99
CA TYR A 235 6.54 -6.46 -7.85
C TYR A 235 5.65 -6.37 -9.08
N ILE A 236 5.21 -7.53 -9.56
CA ILE A 236 4.24 -7.65 -10.66
C ILE A 236 2.96 -8.21 -10.06
N GLN A 237 1.87 -7.45 -10.13
CA GLN A 237 0.55 -7.97 -9.82
C GLN A 237 0.10 -8.90 -10.94
N LEU A 238 0.00 -10.19 -10.63
CA LEU A 238 -0.50 -11.22 -11.53
C LEU A 238 -2.02 -11.34 -11.45
N GLY A 239 -2.62 -10.99 -10.31
CA GLY A 239 -4.07 -11.08 -10.16
C GLY A 239 -4.60 -10.30 -8.96
N THR A 240 -5.89 -9.92 -9.05
CA THR A 240 -6.63 -9.29 -7.96
C THR A 240 -8.10 -9.70 -7.97
N THR A 241 -8.81 -9.44 -6.87
CA THR A 241 -10.27 -9.44 -6.89
C THR A 241 -10.82 -8.28 -7.74
N ILE A 242 -11.99 -8.49 -8.36
CA ILE A 242 -12.75 -7.47 -9.10
C ILE A 242 -13.83 -6.80 -8.24
N ASP A 243 -14.17 -7.42 -7.11
CA ASP A 243 -15.25 -7.03 -6.21
C ASP A 243 -14.74 -7.02 -4.76
N ASP A 244 -15.34 -7.81 -3.88
CA ASP A 244 -14.99 -7.85 -2.47
C ASP A 244 -13.64 -8.57 -2.28
N ALA A 245 -12.84 -8.06 -1.36
CA ALA A 245 -11.75 -8.85 -0.80
C ALA A 245 -12.35 -10.02 0.01
N ILE A 246 -11.59 -11.11 0.17
CA ILE A 246 -12.11 -12.30 0.85
C ILE A 246 -12.38 -11.99 2.33
N GLY A 247 -11.55 -11.18 2.99
CA GLY A 247 -11.81 -10.76 4.37
C GLY A 247 -13.11 -9.95 4.49
N GLU A 248 -13.38 -9.03 3.55
CA GLU A 248 -14.64 -8.28 3.50
C GLU A 248 -15.85 -9.19 3.24
N ALA A 249 -15.73 -10.19 2.37
CA ALA A 249 -16.78 -11.16 2.11
C ALA A 249 -17.12 -11.97 3.37
N TYR A 250 -16.10 -12.39 4.14
CA TYR A 250 -16.30 -13.05 5.44
C TYR A 250 -16.96 -12.11 6.45
N ASP A 251 -16.52 -10.86 6.56
CA ASP A 251 -17.13 -9.88 7.47
C ASP A 251 -18.62 -9.64 7.15
N LYS A 252 -18.98 -9.48 5.87
CA LYS A 252 -20.38 -9.31 5.45
C LYS A 252 -21.21 -10.55 5.75
N THR A 253 -20.66 -11.74 5.51
CA THR A 253 -21.34 -13.01 5.76
C THR A 253 -21.59 -13.22 7.24
N ALA A 254 -20.61 -12.93 8.11
CA ALA A 254 -20.75 -13.03 9.55
C ALA A 254 -21.84 -12.09 10.08
N LYS A 255 -21.93 -10.86 9.53
CA LYS A 255 -23.01 -9.91 9.84
C LYS A 255 -24.37 -10.46 9.45
N TRP A 256 -24.51 -11.04 8.25
CA TRP A 256 -25.77 -11.61 7.79
C TRP A 256 -26.24 -12.81 8.61
N LEU A 257 -25.30 -13.61 9.09
CA LEU A 257 -25.57 -14.76 9.97
C LEU A 257 -25.80 -14.36 11.44
N GLY A 258 -25.62 -13.08 11.80
CA GLY A 258 -25.80 -12.60 13.16
C GLY A 258 -24.75 -13.12 14.15
N LEU A 259 -23.54 -13.43 13.66
CA LEU A 259 -22.46 -13.96 14.49
C LEU A 259 -21.83 -12.88 15.37
N ASP A 260 -21.21 -13.30 16.47
CA ASP A 260 -20.41 -12.39 17.29
C ASP A 260 -19.14 -11.99 16.55
N MET A 261 -19.04 -10.70 16.23
CA MET A 261 -17.93 -10.13 15.45
C MET A 261 -16.84 -9.49 16.31
N ARG A 262 -16.81 -9.72 17.63
CA ARG A 262 -15.74 -9.19 18.51
C ARG A 262 -14.33 -9.46 17.98
N ARG A 263 -14.11 -10.60 17.32
CA ARG A 263 -12.81 -11.01 16.77
C ARG A 263 -12.67 -10.82 15.24
N SER A 264 -13.56 -10.05 14.61
CA SER A 264 -13.84 -9.99 13.15
C SER A 264 -14.65 -11.17 12.62
N GLY A 265 -15.20 -11.04 11.40
CA GLY A 265 -16.07 -12.03 10.79
C GLY A 265 -15.36 -13.27 10.26
N GLY A 266 -14.09 -13.13 9.86
CA GLY A 266 -13.23 -14.25 9.45
C GLY A 266 -13.22 -15.40 10.48
N PRO A 267 -12.69 -15.14 11.69
CA PRO A 267 -12.65 -16.13 12.77
C PRO A 267 -14.03 -16.63 13.20
N ALA A 268 -15.05 -15.77 13.22
CA ALA A 268 -16.41 -16.18 13.60
C ALA A 268 -17.02 -17.20 12.62
N ILE A 269 -16.79 -17.02 11.32
CA ILE A 269 -17.21 -17.99 10.30
C ILE A 269 -16.36 -19.26 10.37
N GLU A 270 -15.06 -19.14 10.58
CA GLU A 270 -14.18 -20.31 10.71
C GLU A 270 -14.61 -21.20 11.88
N GLU A 271 -14.94 -20.61 13.03
CA GLU A 271 -15.47 -21.34 14.19
C GLU A 271 -16.80 -22.03 13.88
N LEU A 272 -17.75 -21.32 13.29
CA LEU A 272 -19.04 -21.91 12.90
C LEU A 272 -18.89 -23.01 11.85
N ALA A 273 -17.94 -22.87 10.92
CA ALA A 273 -17.69 -23.85 9.87
C ALA A 273 -17.21 -25.20 10.40
N GLN A 274 -16.62 -25.25 11.60
CA GLN A 274 -16.21 -26.52 12.24
C GLN A 274 -17.40 -27.40 12.64
N GLU A 275 -18.58 -26.81 12.82
CA GLU A 275 -19.83 -27.52 13.13
C GLU A 275 -20.63 -27.85 11.86
N GLY A 276 -20.20 -27.37 10.70
CA GLY A 276 -20.89 -27.50 9.42
C GLY A 276 -20.54 -28.77 8.65
N ASP A 277 -21.41 -29.11 7.70
CA ASP A 277 -21.12 -30.11 6.66
C ASP A 277 -20.66 -29.41 5.38
N ALA A 278 -19.42 -29.69 4.97
CA ALA A 278 -18.78 -29.09 3.79
C ALA A 278 -19.50 -29.43 2.46
N GLU A 279 -20.29 -30.51 2.43
CA GLU A 279 -21.02 -30.94 1.23
C GLU A 279 -22.49 -30.48 1.22
N SER A 280 -22.95 -29.82 2.28
CA SER A 280 -24.36 -29.43 2.44
C SER A 280 -24.85 -28.43 1.41
N VAL A 281 -24.00 -27.48 1.01
CA VAL A 281 -24.32 -26.40 0.06
C VAL A 281 -23.16 -26.20 -0.91
N LYS A 282 -23.46 -26.24 -2.21
CA LYS A 282 -22.48 -25.95 -3.26
C LYS A 282 -22.48 -24.46 -3.58
N PHE A 283 -21.37 -23.79 -3.26
CA PHE A 283 -21.11 -22.43 -3.72
C PHE A 283 -20.48 -22.42 -5.11
N SER A 284 -20.83 -21.43 -5.94
CA SER A 284 -20.12 -21.19 -7.20
C SER A 284 -18.72 -20.65 -6.94
N VAL A 285 -17.72 -21.15 -7.65
CA VAL A 285 -16.34 -20.67 -7.51
C VAL A 285 -16.23 -19.26 -8.10
N SER A 286 -15.85 -18.29 -7.26
CA SER A 286 -15.50 -16.94 -7.72
C SER A 286 -14.11 -16.94 -8.35
N TYR A 287 -13.97 -16.25 -9.49
CA TYR A 287 -12.71 -16.22 -10.23
C TYR A 287 -11.80 -15.12 -9.72
N LEU A 288 -10.54 -15.47 -9.42
CA LEU A 288 -9.48 -14.47 -9.31
C LEU A 288 -9.16 -13.96 -10.71
N LEU A 289 -9.24 -12.65 -10.93
CA LEU A 289 -8.86 -12.08 -12.22
C LEU A 289 -7.34 -12.08 -12.33
N ILE A 290 -6.80 -12.84 -13.26
CA ILE A 290 -5.39 -12.76 -13.66
C ILE A 290 -5.28 -11.56 -14.62
N VAL A 291 -4.42 -10.59 -14.27
CA VAL A 291 -4.30 -9.27 -14.92
C VAL A 291 -3.13 -9.22 -15.88
#